data_AF-A0A5N7BQY4-F1
#
_entry.id   AF-A0A5N7BQY4-F1
#
_cell.length_a   1.000
_cell.length_b   1.000
_cell.length_c   1.000
_cell.angle_alpha   90.00
_cell.angle_beta   90.00
_cell.angle_gamma   90.00
#
_symmetry.space_group_name_H-M   'P 1'
#
loop_
_entity.id
_entity.type
_entity.pdbx_description
1 polymer ?
#
loop_
_entity_poly.entity_id
_entity_poly.type
_entity_poly.pdbx_seq_one_letter_code
_entity_poly.pdbx_strand_id
1 'polypeptide(L)'
;MTSIILDCVKLNYVIGKYGQQTKHIHATTKTKEVREWVNQISQLDYAQAVYGAELLDTATLPAAKGPLDEFTMAEKVATKNFMEEAGYGTSAANQRLWRNLRKNLFQMREAGIDRILFYRTKEFDTHCKEYPKTNEITLLDTVLSWEDVYGPQIEQLEKRAIKWSEGDFTGKVYLDEPHVAQKLEVPGSSWNDAVNMWISRDEESASRLAEPKVGLPTQLWNPYDNHTISELSKNKSIFLSLLPTDNGHLSVCPIVPVREGDFLGVFAGMIRFSENFDPFCGIRGPGQRLWLDYSQVTGTLNQMRVSQPGGYANVRLQWELVNKEDETQLGVSWRVSVRADRAIMPFQEIIRAAPQKEHACADHQLNP
;
A
#
# COMPACT_ATOMS: atom_id res chain seq x y z
N MET A 1 9.48 6.70 5.28
CA MET A 1 8.96 6.09 4.03
C MET A 1 7.65 5.35 4.23
N THR A 2 7.46 4.54 5.28
CA THR A 2 6.15 3.95 5.60
C THR A 2 5.03 5.00 5.71
N SER A 3 5.32 6.15 6.31
CA SER A 3 4.40 7.29 6.43
C SER A 3 3.94 7.86 5.08
N ILE A 4 4.87 8.01 4.12
CA ILE A 4 4.60 8.48 2.74
C ILE A 4 3.61 7.54 2.03
N ILE A 5 3.87 6.23 2.14
CA ILE A 5 3.03 5.18 1.56
C ILE A 5 1.64 5.18 2.20
N LEU A 6 1.54 5.34 3.52
CA LEU A 6 0.26 5.44 4.22
C LEU A 6 -0.54 6.68 3.81
N ASP A 7 0.11 7.83 3.73
CA ASP A 7 -0.52 9.10 3.40
C ASP A 7 -1.07 9.09 1.97
N CYS A 8 -0.37 8.43 1.04
CA CYS A 8 -0.87 8.14 -0.30
C CYS A 8 -2.20 7.38 -0.29
N VAL A 9 -2.29 6.29 0.47
CA VAL A 9 -3.52 5.49 0.52
C VAL A 9 -4.65 6.26 1.18
N LYS A 10 -4.38 6.96 2.29
CA LYS A 10 -5.39 7.75 2.99
C LYS A 10 -5.99 8.82 2.10
N LEU A 11 -5.15 9.58 1.38
CA LEU A 11 -5.59 10.65 0.49
C LEU A 11 -6.52 10.10 -0.60
N ASN A 12 -6.07 9.07 -1.32
CA ASN A 12 -6.84 8.49 -2.42
C ASN A 12 -8.12 7.80 -1.95
N TYR A 13 -8.08 7.09 -0.82
CA TYR A 13 -9.26 6.44 -0.25
C TYR A 13 -10.32 7.46 0.18
N VAL A 14 -9.92 8.54 0.86
CA VAL A 14 -10.83 9.63 1.26
C VAL A 14 -11.45 10.29 0.03
N ILE A 15 -10.65 10.57 -1.00
CA ILE A 15 -11.13 11.17 -2.25
C ILE A 15 -12.18 10.27 -2.91
N GLY A 16 -11.93 8.97 -3.06
CA GLY A 16 -12.91 8.12 -3.73
C GLY A 16 -14.15 7.82 -2.89
N LYS A 17 -14.00 7.63 -1.56
CA LYS A 17 -15.12 7.38 -0.66
C LYS A 17 -16.09 8.55 -0.57
N TYR A 18 -15.58 9.77 -0.49
CA TYR A 18 -16.41 10.97 -0.25
C TYR A 18 -16.60 11.85 -1.48
N GLY A 19 -15.76 11.72 -2.50
CA GLY A 19 -15.85 12.51 -3.74
C GLY A 19 -17.14 12.28 -4.53
N GLN A 20 -17.78 11.12 -4.38
CA GLN A 20 -19.08 10.86 -5.01
C GLN A 20 -20.29 11.39 -4.22
N GLN A 21 -20.14 11.71 -2.93
CA GLN A 21 -21.28 11.95 -2.03
C GLN A 21 -21.51 13.43 -1.64
N THR A 22 -20.61 14.36 -1.94
CA THR A 22 -20.77 15.76 -1.50
C THR A 22 -20.93 16.74 -2.64
N LYS A 23 -22.18 17.16 -2.91
CA LYS A 23 -22.53 18.32 -3.76
C LYS A 23 -22.08 19.68 -3.19
N HIS A 24 -21.37 19.74 -2.06
CA HIS A 24 -21.03 21.01 -1.39
C HIS A 24 -19.60 21.14 -0.86
N ILE A 25 -18.67 20.32 -1.34
CA ILE A 25 -17.24 20.60 -1.18
C ILE A 25 -16.66 20.54 -2.59
N HIS A 26 -15.90 21.55 -3.01
CA HIS A 26 -15.17 21.58 -4.28
C HIS A 26 -14.03 20.53 -4.30
N ALA A 27 -14.34 19.27 -4.03
CA ALA A 27 -13.45 18.13 -4.18
C ALA A 27 -13.91 17.36 -5.42
N THR A 28 -13.19 17.56 -6.52
CA THR A 28 -13.52 16.95 -7.81
C THR A 28 -13.07 15.49 -7.82
N THR A 29 -13.91 14.58 -8.32
CA THR A 29 -13.62 13.14 -8.51
C THR A 29 -12.59 12.85 -9.60
N LYS A 30 -11.97 13.90 -10.14
CA LYS A 30 -10.96 13.80 -11.18
C LYS A 30 -9.62 13.69 -10.48
N THR A 31 -9.15 12.47 -10.26
CA THR A 31 -7.79 12.18 -9.76
C THR A 31 -6.70 12.94 -10.53
N LYS A 32 -6.93 13.22 -11.82
CA LYS A 32 -6.07 14.10 -12.63
C LYS A 32 -6.11 15.57 -12.18
N GLU A 33 -7.28 16.10 -11.79
CA GLU A 33 -7.43 17.46 -11.23
C GLU A 33 -6.97 17.55 -9.79
N VAL A 34 -7.12 16.52 -8.96
CA VAL A 34 -6.52 16.49 -7.61
C VAL A 34 -5.01 16.35 -7.71
N ARG A 35 -4.51 15.53 -8.64
CA ARG A 35 -3.08 15.49 -8.96
C ARG A 35 -2.61 16.82 -9.54
N GLU A 36 -3.38 17.47 -10.39
CA GLU A 36 -3.11 18.84 -10.86
C GLU A 36 -3.24 19.87 -9.75
N TRP A 37 -4.10 19.70 -8.75
CA TRP A 37 -4.30 20.62 -7.63
C TRP A 37 -3.23 20.43 -6.55
N VAL A 38 -2.82 19.21 -6.24
CA VAL A 38 -1.67 18.90 -5.39
C VAL A 38 -0.37 19.20 -6.13
N ASN A 39 -0.30 18.96 -7.44
CA ASN A 39 0.79 19.47 -8.27
C ASN A 39 0.77 20.99 -8.26
N GLN A 40 -0.38 21.65 -8.38
CA GLN A 40 -0.51 23.10 -8.29
C GLN A 40 -0.14 23.59 -6.89
N ILE A 41 -0.51 22.94 -5.79
CA ILE A 41 -0.11 23.35 -4.43
C ILE A 41 1.37 23.11 -4.19
N SER A 42 1.89 21.97 -4.60
CA SER A 42 3.32 21.65 -4.49
C SER A 42 4.14 22.54 -5.43
N GLN A 43 3.57 22.93 -6.57
CA GLN A 43 4.08 23.98 -7.46
C GLN A 43 3.81 25.38 -6.89
N LEU A 44 2.82 25.62 -6.03
CA LEU A 44 2.54 26.93 -5.45
C LEU A 44 3.52 27.19 -4.31
N ASP A 45 3.74 26.25 -3.38
CA ASP A 45 4.80 26.36 -2.36
C ASP A 45 6.19 26.56 -2.98
N TYR A 46 6.40 25.94 -4.15
CA TYR A 46 7.67 25.98 -4.86
C TYR A 46 7.81 27.19 -5.80
N ALA A 47 6.83 27.47 -6.65
CA ALA A 47 6.83 28.60 -7.57
C ALA A 47 6.56 29.91 -6.85
N GLN A 48 5.66 30.02 -5.86
CA GLN A 48 5.38 31.30 -5.18
C GLN A 48 6.62 31.92 -4.55
N ALA A 49 7.63 31.13 -4.17
CA ALA A 49 8.80 31.68 -3.54
C ALA A 49 10.08 31.65 -4.43
N VAL A 50 10.01 31.12 -5.66
CA VAL A 50 11.01 31.39 -6.73
C VAL A 50 10.52 32.60 -7.52
N TYR A 51 9.26 32.56 -7.94
CA TYR A 51 8.52 33.70 -8.46
C TYR A 51 8.52 34.86 -7.46
N GLY A 52 8.34 34.60 -6.17
CA GLY A 52 8.46 35.62 -5.12
C GLY A 52 9.87 36.18 -4.92
N ALA A 53 10.91 35.47 -5.37
CA ALA A 53 12.28 36.02 -5.42
C ALA A 53 12.52 36.81 -6.71
N GLU A 54 11.97 36.36 -7.84
CA GLU A 54 12.04 37.02 -9.15
C GLU A 54 11.20 38.32 -9.22
N LEU A 55 10.12 38.41 -8.45
CA LEU A 55 9.25 39.58 -8.33
C LEU A 55 9.80 40.68 -7.41
N LEU A 56 10.88 40.42 -6.66
CA LEU A 56 11.47 41.43 -5.79
C LEU A 56 12.29 42.41 -6.61
N ASP A 57 12.00 43.70 -6.44
CA ASP A 57 12.82 44.76 -7.03
C ASP A 57 14.24 44.69 -6.43
N THR A 58 15.21 44.33 -7.27
CA THR A 58 16.62 44.23 -6.91
C THR A 58 17.20 45.52 -6.30
N ALA A 59 16.61 46.69 -6.62
CA ALA A 59 17.02 47.98 -6.07
C ALA A 59 16.55 48.19 -4.61
N THR A 60 15.56 47.42 -4.15
CA THR A 60 14.99 47.50 -2.79
C THR A 60 15.59 46.47 -1.84
N LEU A 61 16.44 45.57 -2.34
CA LEU A 61 17.02 44.50 -1.53
C LEU A 61 18.04 45.04 -0.52
N PRO A 62 18.02 44.53 0.73
CA PRO A 62 19.02 44.90 1.72
C PRO A 62 20.42 44.47 1.27
N ALA A 63 21.43 45.25 1.66
CA ALA A 63 22.83 44.92 1.39
C ALA A 63 23.19 43.54 1.96
N ALA A 64 23.95 42.76 1.21
CA ALA A 64 24.43 41.46 1.65
C ALA A 64 25.26 41.59 2.94
N LYS A 65 24.85 40.87 3.98
CA LYS A 65 25.56 40.81 5.27
C LYS A 65 25.94 39.36 5.58
N GLY A 66 27.17 39.16 6.05
CA GLY A 66 27.70 37.86 6.44
C GLY A 66 28.58 37.18 5.38
N PRO A 67 29.08 35.97 5.66
CA PRO A 67 29.89 35.19 4.72
C PRO A 67 29.12 34.93 3.43
N LEU A 68 29.83 34.89 2.30
CA LEU A 68 29.27 34.44 1.03
C LEU A 68 28.69 33.04 1.20
N ASP A 69 27.39 32.90 0.98
CA ASP A 69 26.70 31.64 0.89
C ASP A 69 26.14 31.46 -0.52
N GLU A 70 25.56 30.28 -0.75
CA GLU A 70 25.01 29.85 -2.03
C GLU A 70 23.63 30.47 -2.36
N PHE A 71 23.19 31.51 -1.64
CA PHE A 71 21.86 32.13 -1.76
C PHE A 71 21.94 33.63 -2.03
N THR A 72 21.16 34.08 -3.00
CA THR A 72 20.97 35.49 -3.34
C THR A 72 20.22 36.25 -2.23
N MET A 73 20.33 37.58 -2.23
CA MET A 73 19.57 38.41 -1.28
C MET A 73 18.06 38.34 -1.53
N ALA A 74 17.64 38.18 -2.78
CA ALA A 74 16.24 37.98 -3.15
C ALA A 74 15.67 36.70 -2.51
N GLU A 75 16.38 35.57 -2.63
CA GLU A 75 15.97 34.30 -1.99
C GLU A 75 15.91 34.41 -0.47
N LYS A 76 16.83 35.16 0.15
CA LYS A 76 16.84 35.41 1.60
C LYS A 76 15.60 36.20 2.05
N VAL A 77 15.25 37.27 1.33
CA VAL A 77 14.08 38.09 1.62
C VAL A 77 12.79 37.32 1.36
N ALA A 78 12.65 36.65 0.21
CA ALA A 78 11.48 35.85 -0.12
C ALA A 78 11.22 34.74 0.90
N THR A 79 12.29 34.06 1.37
CA THR A 79 12.15 33.03 2.42
C THR A 79 11.68 33.62 3.74
N LYS A 80 12.21 34.78 4.12
CA LYS A 80 11.80 35.44 5.37
C LYS A 80 10.32 35.84 5.31
N ASN A 81 9.87 36.46 4.23
CA ASN A 81 8.47 36.89 4.05
C ASN A 81 7.52 35.69 4.13
N PHE A 82 7.82 34.61 3.40
CA PHE A 82 7.03 33.38 3.47
C PHE A 82 6.96 32.81 4.90
N MET A 83 8.10 32.78 5.61
CA MET A 83 8.12 32.29 6.98
C MET A 83 7.28 33.16 7.94
N GLU A 84 7.27 34.48 7.75
CA GLU A 84 6.42 35.40 8.52
C GLU A 84 4.94 35.17 8.23
N GLU A 85 4.56 35.07 6.96
CA GLU A 85 3.17 34.83 6.52
C GLU A 85 2.64 33.48 6.99
N ALA A 86 3.47 32.44 6.98
CA ALA A 86 3.12 31.10 7.43
C ALA A 86 3.24 30.90 8.95
N GLY A 87 3.62 31.94 9.71
CA GLY A 87 3.73 31.89 11.17
C GLY A 87 4.91 31.06 11.70
N TYR A 88 5.94 30.82 10.88
CA TYR A 88 7.15 30.13 11.29
C TYR A 88 8.13 31.08 12.00
N GLY A 89 8.92 30.54 12.94
CA GLY A 89 9.95 31.33 13.64
C GLY A 89 11.06 31.79 12.69
N THR A 90 11.37 33.09 12.65
CA THR A 90 12.26 33.70 11.65
C THR A 90 13.72 33.83 12.10
N SER A 91 14.21 32.96 12.98
CA SER A 91 15.61 33.00 13.41
C SER A 91 16.56 32.76 12.22
N ALA A 92 17.76 33.35 12.23
CA ALA A 92 18.70 33.23 11.12
C ALA A 92 19.06 31.77 10.78
N ALA A 93 19.18 30.91 11.81
CA ALA A 93 19.40 29.48 11.65
C ALA A 93 18.20 28.80 10.98
N ASN A 94 16.96 29.09 11.42
CA ASN A 94 15.77 28.48 10.84
C ASN A 94 15.54 28.93 9.40
N GLN A 95 15.75 30.22 9.10
CA GLN A 95 15.69 30.73 7.73
C GLN A 95 16.67 30.00 6.80
N ARG A 96 17.88 29.68 7.28
CA ARG A 96 18.87 28.94 6.50
C ARG A 96 18.43 27.50 6.23
N LEU A 97 17.87 26.81 7.23
CA LEU A 97 17.33 25.46 7.07
C LEU A 97 16.19 25.43 6.04
N TRP A 98 15.29 26.40 6.09
CA TRP A 98 14.19 26.51 5.12
C TRP A 98 14.67 26.80 3.71
N ARG A 99 15.65 27.69 3.53
CA ARG A 99 16.29 27.93 2.21
C ARG A 99 16.92 26.66 1.66
N ASN A 100 17.71 25.96 2.46
CA ASN A 100 18.34 24.69 2.06
C ASN A 100 17.31 23.64 1.67
N LEU A 101 16.31 23.42 2.53
CA LEU A 101 15.23 22.47 2.25
C LEU A 101 14.58 22.79 0.90
N ARG A 102 14.22 24.04 0.68
CA ARG A 102 13.52 24.46 -0.54
C ARG A 102 14.36 24.31 -1.80
N LYS A 103 15.64 24.66 -1.74
CA LYS A 103 16.60 24.41 -2.84
C LYS A 103 16.74 22.92 -3.12
N ASN A 104 16.86 22.09 -2.09
CA ASN A 104 16.97 20.63 -2.25
C ASN A 104 15.71 20.05 -2.89
N LEU A 105 14.52 20.45 -2.42
CA LEU A 105 13.23 20.02 -2.99
C LEU A 105 13.10 20.41 -4.46
N PHE A 106 13.62 21.58 -4.85
CA PHE A 106 13.66 21.96 -6.26
C PHE A 106 14.52 21.02 -7.09
N GLN A 107 15.76 20.84 -6.66
CA GLN A 107 16.72 20.02 -7.38
C GLN A 107 16.23 18.57 -7.52
N MET A 108 15.57 18.05 -6.49
CA MET A 108 14.91 16.74 -6.54
C MET A 108 13.83 16.68 -7.63
N ARG A 109 12.99 17.72 -7.73
CA ARG A 109 11.96 17.80 -8.76
C ARG A 109 12.54 17.92 -10.16
N GLU A 110 13.55 18.77 -10.36
CA GLU A 110 14.24 18.89 -11.65
C GLU A 110 14.90 17.57 -12.07
N ALA A 111 15.31 16.75 -11.10
CA ALA A 111 15.85 15.41 -11.33
C ALA A 111 14.76 14.34 -11.55
N GLY A 112 13.47 14.69 -11.54
CA GLY A 112 12.37 13.76 -11.79
C GLY A 112 11.85 13.01 -10.57
N ILE A 113 12.20 13.43 -9.34
CA ILE A 113 11.63 12.85 -8.12
C ILE A 113 10.25 13.45 -7.90
N ASP A 114 9.21 12.73 -8.32
CA ASP A 114 7.84 13.21 -8.25
C ASP A 114 7.05 12.51 -7.14
N ARG A 115 7.13 11.17 -7.03
CA ARG A 115 6.26 10.38 -6.14
C ARG A 115 6.59 10.62 -4.68
N ILE A 116 7.86 10.54 -4.30
CA ILE A 116 8.29 10.79 -2.92
C ILE A 116 7.98 12.23 -2.52
N LEU A 117 8.19 13.20 -3.42
CA LEU A 117 7.90 14.61 -3.12
C LEU A 117 6.41 14.87 -2.94
N PHE A 118 5.56 14.24 -3.76
CA PHE A 118 4.10 14.39 -3.70
C PHE A 118 3.53 13.90 -2.36
N TYR A 119 4.13 12.85 -1.79
CA TYR A 119 3.69 12.26 -0.52
C TYR A 119 4.67 12.51 0.63
N ARG A 120 5.50 13.55 0.52
CA ARG A 120 6.55 13.83 1.53
C ARG A 120 5.94 14.06 2.92
N THR A 121 6.71 13.68 3.93
CA THR A 121 6.28 13.71 5.33
C THR A 121 7.15 14.69 6.13
N LYS A 122 6.73 15.04 7.34
CA LYS A 122 7.53 15.90 8.22
C LYS A 122 8.88 15.26 8.55
N GLU A 123 8.92 13.94 8.68
CA GLU A 123 10.15 13.17 8.90
C GLU A 123 11.08 13.26 7.70
N PHE A 124 10.54 13.21 6.48
CA PHE A 124 11.32 13.45 5.26
C PHE A 124 11.87 14.88 5.22
N ASP A 125 11.05 15.88 5.53
CA ASP A 125 11.49 17.27 5.56
C ASP A 125 12.57 17.50 6.62
N THR A 126 12.45 16.87 7.80
CA THR A 126 13.48 16.90 8.85
C THR A 126 14.76 16.23 8.38
N HIS A 127 14.67 15.05 7.75
CA HIS A 127 15.83 14.37 7.17
C HIS A 127 16.56 15.24 6.15
N CYS A 128 15.82 15.89 5.24
CA CYS A 128 16.38 16.80 4.24
C CYS A 128 17.02 18.06 4.85
N LYS A 129 16.48 18.58 5.96
CA LYS A 129 17.05 19.72 6.70
C LYS A 129 18.33 19.36 7.43
N GLU A 130 18.38 18.17 8.01
CA GLU A 130 19.47 17.70 8.86
C GLU A 130 20.55 16.93 8.08
N TYR A 131 20.36 16.70 6.78
CA TYR A 131 21.27 15.93 5.95
C TYR A 131 22.70 16.49 5.99
N PRO A 132 23.71 15.69 6.41
CA PRO A 132 25.07 16.17 6.53
C PRO A 132 25.67 16.58 5.18
N LYS A 133 26.23 17.79 5.10
CA LYS A 133 26.94 18.27 3.90
C LYS A 133 28.25 17.51 3.61
N THR A 134 28.76 16.75 4.59
CA THR A 134 30.00 15.99 4.51
C THR A 134 29.79 14.54 4.07
N ASN A 135 28.56 14.13 3.77
CA ASN A 135 28.31 12.78 3.29
C ASN A 135 28.92 12.60 1.89
N GLU A 136 29.43 11.39 1.64
CA GLU A 136 30.00 11.01 0.34
C GLU A 136 28.94 10.98 -0.77
N ILE A 137 27.72 10.59 -0.42
CA ILE A 137 26.56 10.57 -1.31
C ILE A 137 25.76 11.86 -1.10
N THR A 138 25.34 12.51 -2.18
CA THR A 138 24.51 13.71 -2.05
C THR A 138 23.10 13.36 -1.57
N LEU A 139 22.41 14.33 -0.96
CA LEU A 139 21.00 14.15 -0.62
C LEU A 139 20.16 13.84 -1.86
N LEU A 140 20.48 14.48 -3.00
CA LEU A 140 19.78 14.25 -4.26
C LEU A 140 19.93 12.81 -4.73
N ASP A 141 21.15 12.29 -4.80
CA ASP A 141 21.42 10.91 -5.21
C ASP A 141 20.77 9.91 -4.24
N THR A 142 20.77 10.23 -2.95
CA THR A 142 20.11 9.41 -1.92
C THR A 142 18.61 9.32 -2.20
N VAL A 143 17.94 10.46 -2.42
CA VAL A 143 16.48 10.47 -2.65
C VAL A 143 16.14 9.91 -4.03
N LEU A 144 16.98 10.10 -5.05
CA LEU A 144 16.81 9.45 -6.36
C LEU A 144 16.80 7.93 -6.23
N SER A 145 17.75 7.38 -5.46
CA SER A 145 17.78 5.92 -5.20
C SER A 145 16.52 5.42 -4.50
N TRP A 146 15.88 6.26 -3.69
CA TRP A 146 14.59 5.92 -3.08
C TRP A 146 13.46 6.02 -4.09
N GLU A 147 13.44 7.03 -4.95
CA GLU A 147 12.40 7.19 -5.99
C GLU A 147 12.41 5.99 -6.94
N ASP A 148 13.58 5.51 -7.33
CA ASP A 148 13.73 4.33 -8.20
C ASP A 148 13.11 3.06 -7.58
N VAL A 149 13.21 2.91 -6.26
CA VAL A 149 12.68 1.74 -5.53
C VAL A 149 11.21 1.91 -5.18
N TYR A 150 10.82 3.07 -4.64
CA TYR A 150 9.51 3.30 -4.05
C TYR A 150 8.52 3.97 -5.00
N GLY A 151 8.98 4.73 -5.99
CA GLY A 151 8.13 5.44 -6.95
C GLY A 151 7.14 4.51 -7.67
N PRO A 152 7.60 3.41 -8.29
CA PRO A 152 6.71 2.43 -8.93
C PRO A 152 5.72 1.80 -7.94
N GLN A 153 6.14 1.59 -6.69
CA GLN A 153 5.32 0.98 -5.65
C GLN A 153 4.21 1.92 -5.17
N ILE A 154 4.54 3.20 -5.03
CA ILE A 154 3.58 4.27 -4.73
C ILE A 154 2.56 4.36 -5.85
N GLU A 155 2.98 4.32 -7.11
CA GLU A 155 2.06 4.38 -8.25
C GLU A 155 1.09 3.18 -8.28
N GLN A 156 1.59 1.96 -8.09
CA GLN A 156 0.73 0.78 -8.03
C GLN A 156 -0.24 0.85 -6.85
N LEU A 157 0.22 1.36 -5.71
CA LEU A 157 -0.62 1.57 -4.55
C LEU A 157 -1.71 2.61 -4.78
N GLU A 158 -1.41 3.71 -5.48
CA GLU A 158 -2.42 4.70 -5.91
C GLU A 158 -3.53 4.01 -6.70
N LYS A 159 -3.17 3.19 -7.69
CA LYS A 159 -4.16 2.46 -8.52
C LYS A 159 -5.02 1.54 -7.67
N ARG A 160 -4.43 0.80 -6.73
CA ARG A 160 -5.16 -0.07 -5.79
C ARG A 160 -6.11 0.73 -4.90
N ALA A 161 -5.64 1.84 -4.34
CA ALA A 161 -6.45 2.70 -3.47
C ALA A 161 -7.65 3.30 -4.19
N ILE A 162 -7.49 3.69 -5.46
CA ILE A 162 -8.60 4.13 -6.31
C ILE A 162 -9.63 3.00 -6.46
N LYS A 163 -9.20 1.79 -6.83
CA LYS A 163 -10.13 0.65 -7.01
C LYS A 163 -10.88 0.28 -5.73
N TRP A 164 -10.18 0.24 -4.60
CA TRP A 164 -10.81 0.04 -3.30
C TRP A 164 -11.84 1.12 -2.96
N SER A 165 -11.56 2.37 -3.31
CA SER A 165 -12.48 3.48 -3.08
C SER A 165 -13.75 3.41 -3.96
N GLU A 166 -13.64 2.75 -5.12
CA GLU A 166 -14.77 2.39 -5.99
C GLU A 166 -15.55 1.15 -5.49
N GLY A 167 -15.10 0.54 -4.38
CA GLY A 167 -15.68 -0.69 -3.81
C GLY A 167 -15.16 -1.98 -4.44
N ASP A 168 -14.14 -1.91 -5.31
CA ASP A 168 -13.51 -3.09 -5.88
C ASP A 168 -12.35 -3.58 -4.98
N PHE A 169 -12.62 -4.64 -4.22
CA PHE A 169 -11.65 -5.33 -3.37
C PHE A 169 -11.12 -6.62 -4.00
N THR A 170 -11.48 -6.93 -5.25
CA THR A 170 -11.14 -8.21 -5.88
C THR A 170 -9.67 -8.35 -6.21
N GLY A 171 -8.94 -7.24 -6.29
CA GLY A 171 -7.51 -7.22 -6.63
C GLY A 171 -7.23 -7.39 -8.12
N LYS A 172 -8.24 -7.39 -9.00
CA LYS A 172 -8.04 -7.56 -10.45
C LYS A 172 -7.07 -6.56 -11.08
N VAL A 173 -6.92 -5.38 -10.46
CA VAL A 173 -5.93 -4.37 -10.85
C VAL A 173 -4.49 -4.89 -10.90
N TYR A 174 -4.15 -5.96 -10.18
CA TYR A 174 -2.83 -6.60 -10.31
C TYR A 174 -2.62 -7.21 -11.70
N LEU A 175 -3.67 -7.69 -12.36
CA LEU A 175 -3.58 -8.29 -13.70
C LEU A 175 -3.34 -7.24 -14.80
N ASP A 176 -3.62 -5.96 -14.52
CA ASP A 176 -3.34 -4.86 -15.45
C ASP A 176 -1.86 -4.45 -15.43
N GLU A 177 -1.08 -4.94 -14.45
CA GLU A 177 0.34 -4.61 -14.33
C GLU A 177 1.17 -5.43 -15.35
N PRO A 178 1.99 -4.79 -16.19
CA PRO A 178 2.68 -5.48 -17.29
C PRO A 178 3.51 -6.68 -16.87
N HIS A 179 4.25 -6.58 -15.76
CA HIS A 179 5.09 -7.67 -15.25
C HIS A 179 4.30 -8.82 -14.64
N VAL A 180 3.04 -8.60 -14.25
CA VAL A 180 2.12 -9.64 -13.79
C VAL A 180 1.46 -10.30 -14.99
N ALA A 181 0.91 -9.50 -15.91
CA ALA A 181 0.23 -9.99 -17.12
C ALA A 181 1.15 -10.84 -18.01
N GLN A 182 2.44 -10.51 -18.08
CA GLN A 182 3.43 -11.29 -18.82
C GLN A 182 3.72 -12.67 -18.19
N LYS A 183 3.46 -12.85 -16.89
CA LYS A 183 3.84 -14.05 -16.13
C LYS A 183 2.65 -14.91 -15.71
N LEU A 184 1.48 -14.32 -15.55
CA LEU A 184 0.27 -15.01 -15.11
C LEU A 184 -0.81 -14.94 -16.20
N GLU A 185 -1.06 -16.08 -16.85
CA GLU A 185 -2.20 -16.25 -17.76
C GLU A 185 -3.46 -16.64 -16.97
N VAL A 186 -4.00 -15.69 -16.21
CA VAL A 186 -5.21 -15.90 -15.39
C VAL A 186 -6.35 -15.02 -15.87
N PRO A 187 -7.53 -15.58 -16.21
CA PRO A 187 -8.71 -14.78 -16.52
C PRO A 187 -9.14 -13.94 -15.32
N GLY A 188 -9.50 -12.67 -15.53
CA GLY A 188 -9.97 -11.79 -14.45
C GLY A 188 -11.21 -12.29 -13.71
N SER A 189 -11.99 -13.23 -14.28
CA SER A 189 -13.10 -13.92 -13.60
C SER A 189 -12.64 -14.89 -12.50
N SER A 190 -11.42 -15.39 -12.62
CA SER A 190 -10.80 -16.35 -11.69
C SER A 190 -9.93 -15.67 -10.63
N TRP A 191 -9.81 -14.33 -10.65
CA TRP A 191 -9.04 -13.58 -9.67
C TRP A 191 -9.95 -12.95 -8.60
N ASN A 192 -9.73 -13.28 -7.33
CA ASN A 192 -10.53 -12.77 -6.22
C ASN A 192 -9.79 -12.75 -4.88
N ASP A 193 -9.34 -11.56 -4.47
CA ASP A 193 -8.70 -11.30 -3.17
C ASP A 193 -9.70 -10.88 -2.07
N ALA A 194 -10.99 -10.70 -2.41
CA ALA A 194 -11.96 -10.06 -1.51
C ALA A 194 -12.57 -11.04 -0.50
N VAL A 195 -13.11 -12.16 -1.00
CA VAL A 195 -13.93 -13.09 -0.21
C VAL A 195 -13.81 -14.52 -0.72
N ASN A 196 -14.01 -15.50 0.17
CA ASN A 196 -14.21 -16.88 -0.23
C ASN A 196 -15.70 -17.15 -0.45
N MET A 197 -16.09 -17.41 -1.69
CA MET A 197 -17.46 -17.77 -2.03
C MET A 197 -17.70 -19.26 -1.83
N TRP A 198 -18.93 -19.66 -1.54
CA TRP A 198 -19.32 -21.07 -1.60
C TRP A 198 -19.41 -21.53 -3.05
N ILE A 199 -19.01 -22.78 -3.31
CA ILE A 199 -19.14 -23.36 -4.65
C ILE A 199 -20.62 -23.52 -5.07
N SER A 200 -21.51 -23.75 -4.11
CA SER A 200 -22.95 -23.90 -4.34
C SER A 200 -23.74 -23.50 -3.09
N ARG A 201 -25.00 -23.08 -3.30
CA ARG A 201 -25.90 -22.77 -2.19
C ARG A 201 -26.27 -24.01 -1.39
N ASP A 202 -26.32 -25.18 -2.03
CA ASP A 202 -26.66 -26.44 -1.38
C ASP A 202 -25.59 -26.85 -0.37
N GLU A 203 -24.30 -26.71 -0.74
CA GLU A 203 -23.19 -26.96 0.20
C GLU A 203 -23.17 -25.93 1.34
N GLU A 204 -23.48 -24.66 1.06
CA GLU A 204 -23.64 -23.64 2.10
C GLU A 204 -24.75 -24.02 3.08
N SER A 205 -25.95 -24.36 2.58
CA SER A 205 -27.08 -24.76 3.42
C SER A 205 -26.81 -26.03 4.21
N ALA A 206 -26.17 -27.03 3.59
CA ALA A 206 -25.80 -28.27 4.26
C ALA A 206 -24.78 -28.02 5.40
N SER A 207 -23.83 -27.11 5.20
CA SER A 207 -22.86 -26.74 6.23
C SER A 207 -23.51 -26.12 7.47
N ARG A 208 -24.51 -25.25 7.27
CA ARG A 208 -25.27 -24.59 8.35
C ARG A 208 -26.13 -25.58 9.14
N LEU A 209 -26.66 -26.61 8.46
CA LEU A 209 -27.44 -27.66 9.13
C LEU A 209 -26.56 -28.64 9.92
N ALA A 210 -25.29 -28.77 9.54
CA ALA A 210 -24.36 -29.75 10.08
C ALA A 210 -23.58 -29.27 11.33
N GLU A 211 -23.89 -28.10 11.89
CA GLU A 211 -23.10 -27.44 12.96
C GLU A 211 -22.64 -28.41 14.06
N PRO A 212 -21.31 -28.58 14.26
CA PRO A 212 -20.78 -28.87 15.58
C PRO A 212 -20.83 -27.59 16.42
N LYS A 213 -21.09 -27.73 17.72
CA LYS A 213 -20.99 -26.69 18.77
C LYS A 213 -19.56 -26.15 18.94
N VAL A 214 -18.91 -25.68 17.88
CA VAL A 214 -17.69 -24.91 17.99
C VAL A 214 -18.13 -23.54 18.49
N GLY A 215 -17.79 -23.21 19.74
CA GLY A 215 -18.14 -21.92 20.32
C GLY A 215 -17.74 -20.81 19.35
N LEU A 216 -18.72 -19.98 18.97
CA LEU A 216 -18.47 -18.75 18.23
C LEU A 216 -17.27 -18.04 18.90
N PRO A 217 -16.22 -17.69 18.15
CA PRO A 217 -15.13 -16.93 18.72
C PRO A 217 -15.70 -15.70 19.43
N THR A 218 -15.18 -15.38 20.60
CA THR A 218 -15.67 -14.25 21.42
C THR A 218 -15.55 -12.91 20.67
N GLN A 219 -14.79 -12.86 19.58
CA GLN A 219 -14.73 -11.78 18.60
C GLN A 219 -14.89 -12.35 17.17
N LEU A 220 -16.03 -12.08 16.55
CA LEU A 220 -16.18 -12.15 15.09
C LEU A 220 -15.37 -11.00 14.47
N TRP A 221 -14.59 -11.29 13.43
CA TRP A 221 -13.85 -10.25 12.72
C TRP A 221 -14.83 -9.25 12.11
N ASN A 222 -14.60 -7.96 12.35
CA ASN A 222 -15.50 -6.92 11.88
C ASN A 222 -15.25 -6.68 10.39
N PRO A 223 -16.27 -6.82 9.51
CA PRO A 223 -16.09 -6.48 8.10
C PRO A 223 -15.67 -5.01 7.89
N TYR A 224 -16.00 -4.11 8.83
CA TYR A 224 -15.53 -2.71 8.80
C TYR A 224 -14.01 -2.55 8.99
N ASP A 225 -13.29 -3.57 9.49
CA ASP A 225 -11.81 -3.56 9.55
C ASP A 225 -11.19 -3.65 8.14
N ASN A 226 -11.96 -4.05 7.13
CA ASN A 226 -11.53 -4.02 5.72
C ASN A 226 -11.52 -2.61 5.13
N HIS A 227 -12.27 -1.68 5.74
CA HIS A 227 -12.51 -0.34 5.20
C HIS A 227 -11.64 0.74 5.85
N THR A 228 -10.81 0.37 6.86
CA THR A 228 -9.98 1.34 7.59
C THR A 228 -8.51 1.22 7.19
N ILE A 229 -8.01 2.21 6.46
CA ILE A 229 -6.59 2.35 6.11
C ILE A 229 -5.87 3.08 7.24
N SER A 230 -5.05 2.36 7.98
CA SER A 230 -4.17 2.92 9.02
C SER A 230 -2.90 2.09 9.15
N GLU A 231 -1.77 2.74 9.46
CA GLU A 231 -0.54 2.06 9.84
C GLU A 231 -0.72 1.20 11.10
N LEU A 232 -1.65 1.60 11.97
CA LEU A 232 -2.03 0.86 13.18
C LEU A 232 -3.12 -0.19 12.90
N SER A 233 -3.72 -0.18 11.69
CA SER A 233 -4.66 -1.21 11.29
C SER A 233 -3.93 -2.54 11.20
N LYS A 234 -4.58 -3.58 11.74
CA LYS A 234 -4.12 -4.96 11.54
C LYS A 234 -4.31 -5.41 10.09
N ASN A 235 -5.13 -4.73 9.29
CA ASN A 235 -5.31 -5.06 7.89
C ASN A 235 -4.24 -4.39 7.02
N LYS A 236 -3.42 -5.22 6.35
CA LYS A 236 -2.33 -4.81 5.48
C LYS A 236 -2.52 -5.21 4.01
N SER A 237 -3.69 -5.71 3.62
CA SER A 237 -3.85 -6.34 2.30
C SER A 237 -3.63 -5.42 1.11
N ILE A 238 -3.98 -4.13 1.21
CA ILE A 238 -3.71 -3.15 0.16
C ILE A 238 -2.22 -2.87 -0.08
N PHE A 239 -1.40 -3.13 0.94
CA PHE A 239 0.05 -2.88 0.92
C PHE A 239 0.84 -4.08 0.42
N LEU A 240 0.19 -5.14 -0.04
CA LEU A 240 0.88 -6.21 -0.74
C LEU A 240 1.20 -5.80 -2.18
N SER A 241 2.24 -6.39 -2.74
CA SER A 241 2.63 -6.18 -4.13
C SER A 241 3.21 -7.46 -4.71
N LEU A 242 2.96 -7.68 -6.00
CA LEU A 242 3.55 -8.74 -6.79
C LEU A 242 4.77 -8.17 -7.51
N LEU A 243 5.96 -8.63 -7.14
CA LEU A 243 7.21 -8.14 -7.68
C LEU A 243 7.89 -9.23 -8.52
N PRO A 244 8.50 -8.89 -9.66
CA PRO A 244 9.30 -9.85 -10.39
C PRO A 244 10.56 -10.20 -9.58
N THR A 245 10.93 -11.48 -9.61
CA THR A 245 12.20 -11.97 -9.10
C THR A 245 13.19 -12.18 -10.24
N ASP A 246 14.49 -12.21 -9.91
CA ASP A 246 15.58 -12.45 -10.87
C ASP A 246 15.42 -13.77 -11.61
N ASN A 247 14.79 -14.76 -10.97
CA ASN A 247 14.54 -16.09 -11.54
C ASN A 247 13.30 -16.15 -12.42
N GLY A 248 12.67 -15.02 -12.76
CA GLY A 248 11.49 -14.99 -13.62
C GLY A 248 10.17 -15.26 -12.91
N HIS A 249 10.15 -15.66 -11.64
CA HIS A 249 8.91 -15.82 -10.86
C HIS A 249 8.38 -14.50 -10.30
N LEU A 250 7.15 -14.52 -9.76
CA LEU A 250 6.61 -13.43 -8.96
C LEU A 250 6.82 -13.72 -7.47
N SER A 251 7.12 -12.68 -6.70
CA SER A 251 7.21 -12.69 -5.26
C SER A 251 6.14 -11.79 -4.67
N VAL A 252 5.44 -12.28 -3.64
CA VAL A 252 4.48 -11.48 -2.88
C VAL A 252 5.24 -10.80 -1.73
N CYS A 253 5.28 -9.47 -1.72
CA CYS A 253 5.95 -8.71 -0.67
C CYS A 253 5.05 -7.59 -0.12
N PRO A 254 5.15 -7.24 1.17
CA PRO A 254 4.54 -6.03 1.69
C PRO A 254 5.42 -4.82 1.37
N ILE A 255 4.84 -3.66 1.07
CA ILE A 255 5.58 -2.40 0.89
C ILE A 255 5.68 -1.58 2.19
N VAL A 256 5.04 -2.05 3.26
CA VAL A 256 5.08 -1.49 4.62
C VAL A 256 5.52 -2.56 5.61
N PRO A 257 6.05 -2.18 6.79
CA PRO A 257 6.33 -3.13 7.85
C PRO A 257 5.04 -3.84 8.31
N VAL A 258 5.15 -5.15 8.47
CA VAL A 258 4.08 -6.02 8.97
C VAL A 258 4.47 -6.53 10.35
N ARG A 259 3.51 -6.54 11.27
CA ARG A 259 3.69 -7.06 12.64
C ARG A 259 3.09 -8.46 12.76
N GLU A 260 3.55 -9.20 13.74
CA GLU A 260 2.96 -10.50 14.09
C GLU A 260 1.45 -10.35 14.37
N GLY A 261 0.65 -11.24 13.78
CA GLY A 261 -0.81 -11.25 13.88
C GLY A 261 -1.54 -10.33 12.89
N ASP A 262 -0.83 -9.49 12.13
CA ASP A 262 -1.45 -8.67 11.08
C ASP A 262 -2.12 -9.55 10.03
N PHE A 263 -3.29 -9.10 9.58
CA PHE A 263 -4.05 -9.65 8.46
C PHE A 263 -3.45 -9.14 7.16
N LEU A 264 -3.04 -10.05 6.29
CA LEU A 264 -2.43 -9.72 5.01
C LEU A 264 -3.42 -9.85 3.85
N GLY A 265 -4.57 -10.49 4.05
CA GLY A 265 -5.60 -10.64 3.01
C GLY A 265 -6.24 -12.01 3.02
N VAL A 266 -7.05 -12.28 2.00
CA VAL A 266 -7.76 -13.54 1.83
C VAL A 266 -6.95 -14.45 0.91
N PHE A 267 -6.79 -15.70 1.31
CA PHE A 267 -6.30 -16.74 0.41
C PHE A 267 -7.45 -17.16 -0.50
N ALA A 268 -7.32 -16.93 -1.80
CA ALA A 268 -8.42 -17.07 -2.75
C ALA A 268 -8.78 -18.54 -2.97
N GLY A 269 -10.07 -18.79 -3.21
CA GLY A 269 -10.64 -20.12 -3.42
C GLY A 269 -12.14 -20.14 -3.12
N MET A 270 -12.77 -21.25 -3.46
CA MET A 270 -14.18 -21.54 -3.18
C MET A 270 -14.32 -22.47 -1.97
N ILE A 271 -15.27 -22.18 -1.09
CA ILE A 271 -15.58 -23.01 0.06
C ILE A 271 -16.39 -24.23 -0.39
N ARG A 272 -15.97 -25.39 0.08
CA ARG A 272 -16.58 -26.70 -0.17
C ARG A 272 -17.07 -27.31 1.14
N PHE A 273 -18.22 -27.97 1.09
CA PHE A 273 -18.74 -28.86 2.12
C PHE A 273 -19.00 -30.25 1.54
N SER A 274 -17.94 -31.06 1.44
CA SER A 274 -17.96 -32.37 0.79
C SER A 274 -16.87 -33.28 1.34
N GLU A 275 -17.09 -34.59 1.31
CA GLU A 275 -16.09 -35.62 1.65
C GLU A 275 -15.00 -35.76 0.58
N ASN A 276 -15.27 -35.29 -0.65
CA ASN A 276 -14.37 -35.42 -1.80
C ASN A 276 -13.27 -34.34 -1.78
N PHE A 277 -12.40 -34.40 -0.78
CA PHE A 277 -11.29 -33.46 -0.64
C PHE A 277 -10.21 -33.68 -1.71
N ASP A 278 -9.81 -32.60 -2.38
CA ASP A 278 -8.67 -32.58 -3.28
C ASP A 278 -7.36 -32.26 -2.52
N PRO A 279 -6.38 -33.16 -2.45
CA PRO A 279 -5.11 -32.94 -1.75
C PRO A 279 -4.08 -32.09 -2.51
N PHE A 280 -4.36 -31.65 -3.75
CA PHE A 280 -3.47 -30.78 -4.52
C PHE A 280 -3.93 -29.33 -4.51
N CYS A 281 -5.24 -29.12 -4.54
CA CYS A 281 -5.87 -27.80 -4.63
C CYS A 281 -6.75 -27.47 -3.41
N GLY A 282 -6.64 -28.25 -2.33
CA GLY A 282 -7.48 -28.15 -1.15
C GLY A 282 -6.76 -27.66 0.10
N ILE A 283 -7.38 -26.75 0.85
CA ILE A 283 -6.98 -26.39 2.21
C ILE A 283 -8.03 -26.93 3.19
N ARG A 284 -7.63 -27.80 4.11
CA ARG A 284 -8.54 -28.36 5.12
C ARG A 284 -9.06 -27.27 6.06
N GLY A 285 -10.36 -27.31 6.34
CA GLY A 285 -11.03 -26.45 7.31
C GLY A 285 -11.23 -27.11 8.67
N PRO A 286 -11.91 -26.41 9.61
CA PRO A 286 -12.16 -26.89 10.96
C PRO A 286 -13.03 -28.15 11.06
N GLY A 287 -13.84 -28.45 10.04
CA GLY A 287 -14.67 -29.65 9.97
C GLY A 287 -14.17 -30.62 8.89
N GLN A 288 -14.40 -31.93 9.07
CA GLN A 288 -13.92 -32.96 8.13
C GLN A 288 -14.36 -32.73 6.67
N ARG A 289 -15.60 -32.26 6.48
CA ARG A 289 -16.20 -31.95 5.18
C ARG A 289 -15.92 -30.53 4.69
N LEU A 290 -15.40 -29.65 5.54
CA LEU A 290 -15.18 -28.25 5.21
C LEU A 290 -13.76 -28.06 4.70
N TRP A 291 -13.61 -27.51 3.50
CA TRP A 291 -12.31 -27.22 2.92
C TRP A 291 -12.42 -26.12 1.87
N LEU A 292 -11.29 -25.51 1.51
CA LEU A 292 -11.19 -24.48 0.49
C LEU A 292 -10.58 -25.09 -0.76
N ASP A 293 -11.26 -24.97 -1.90
CA ASP A 293 -10.81 -25.35 -3.23
C ASP A 293 -10.27 -24.13 -3.97
N TYR A 294 -8.98 -24.10 -4.26
CA TYR A 294 -8.36 -23.01 -5.03
C TYR A 294 -8.00 -23.42 -6.47
N SER A 295 -8.59 -24.49 -7.00
CA SER A 295 -8.33 -24.97 -8.37
C SER A 295 -8.81 -24.01 -9.47
N GLN A 296 -9.92 -23.30 -9.25
CA GLN A 296 -10.55 -22.42 -10.25
C GLN A 296 -10.41 -20.93 -9.94
N VAL A 297 -10.14 -20.60 -8.68
CA VAL A 297 -10.06 -19.21 -8.19
C VAL A 297 -8.73 -19.01 -7.50
N THR A 298 -8.02 -17.98 -7.94
CA THR A 298 -6.71 -17.59 -7.44
C THR A 298 -6.71 -16.11 -7.08
N GLY A 299 -5.58 -15.62 -6.60
CA GLY A 299 -5.42 -14.26 -6.11
C GLY A 299 -3.97 -13.94 -5.80
N THR A 300 -3.74 -12.73 -5.28
CA THR A 300 -2.41 -12.21 -4.95
C THR A 300 -1.69 -13.15 -3.99
N LEU A 301 -2.39 -13.58 -2.94
CA LEU A 301 -1.84 -14.41 -1.87
C LEU A 301 -1.71 -15.89 -2.27
N ASN A 302 -2.33 -16.32 -3.36
CA ASN A 302 -2.10 -17.66 -3.91
C ASN A 302 -0.71 -17.77 -4.55
N GLN A 303 -0.10 -16.64 -4.93
CA GLN A 303 1.24 -16.56 -5.52
C GLN A 303 2.37 -16.55 -4.48
N MET A 304 2.06 -16.65 -3.18
CA MET A 304 3.08 -16.73 -2.13
C MET A 304 3.94 -17.97 -2.32
N ARG A 305 5.25 -17.83 -2.06
CA ARG A 305 6.12 -18.99 -2.05
C ARG A 305 5.69 -19.98 -0.99
N VAL A 306 5.79 -21.26 -1.31
CA VAL A 306 5.47 -22.35 -0.40
C VAL A 306 6.75 -23.02 0.05
N SER A 307 6.98 -23.02 1.36
CA SER A 307 8.05 -23.80 1.97
C SER A 307 7.62 -25.25 2.17
N GLN A 308 8.56 -26.17 2.02
CA GLN A 308 8.37 -27.57 2.42
C GLN A 308 7.94 -27.66 3.90
N PRO A 309 7.21 -28.72 4.29
CA PRO A 309 6.82 -28.94 5.68
C PRO A 309 8.02 -28.88 6.64
N GLY A 310 7.93 -28.05 7.68
CA GLY A 310 9.03 -27.83 8.64
C GLY A 310 10.11 -26.84 8.18
N GLY A 311 10.02 -26.31 6.96
CA GLY A 311 10.88 -25.23 6.49
C GLY A 311 10.45 -23.85 6.97
N TYR A 312 11.13 -22.81 6.48
CA TYR A 312 10.89 -21.43 6.91
C TYR A 312 9.56 -20.88 6.34
N ALA A 313 8.67 -20.47 7.24
CA ALA A 313 7.47 -19.70 6.91
C ALA A 313 7.37 -18.46 7.82
N ASN A 314 6.88 -17.37 7.26
CA ASN A 314 6.61 -16.12 7.98
C ASN A 314 5.12 -15.77 8.04
N VAL A 315 4.27 -16.57 7.40
CA VAL A 315 2.81 -16.46 7.46
C VAL A 315 2.13 -17.82 7.61
N ARG A 316 0.90 -17.78 8.12
CA ARG A 316 -0.02 -18.93 8.19
C ARG A 316 -1.36 -18.64 7.53
N LEU A 317 -1.99 -19.71 7.07
CA LEU A 317 -3.41 -19.71 6.69
C LEU A 317 -4.25 -19.97 7.94
N GLN A 318 -5.31 -19.19 8.13
CA GLN A 318 -6.20 -19.32 9.28
C GLN A 318 -7.66 -19.21 8.84
N TRP A 319 -8.45 -20.24 9.18
CA TRP A 319 -9.89 -20.24 9.00
C TRP A 319 -10.56 -19.34 10.03
N GLU A 320 -11.42 -18.45 9.54
CA GLU A 320 -12.11 -17.45 10.36
C GLU A 320 -13.58 -17.40 9.95
N LEU A 321 -14.46 -17.20 10.94
CA LEU A 321 -15.85 -16.83 10.72
C LEU A 321 -15.94 -15.32 10.56
N VAL A 322 -16.59 -14.87 9.50
CA VAL A 322 -16.80 -13.45 9.18
C VAL A 322 -18.28 -13.17 8.99
N ASN A 323 -18.73 -11.99 9.39
CA ASN A 323 -20.09 -11.55 9.09
C ASN A 323 -20.21 -11.23 7.59
N LYS A 324 -21.29 -11.68 6.96
CA LYS A 324 -21.67 -11.25 5.61
C LYS A 324 -22.11 -9.78 5.69
N GLU A 325 -21.53 -8.94 4.84
CA GLU A 325 -22.06 -7.59 4.58
C GLU A 325 -23.26 -7.73 3.64
N ASP A 326 -24.45 -7.94 4.20
CA ASP A 326 -25.71 -7.71 3.51
C ASP A 326 -26.65 -6.97 4.47
N GLU A 327 -27.14 -5.78 4.06
CA GLU A 327 -27.96 -4.87 4.87
C GLU A 327 -29.28 -5.49 5.39
N THR A 328 -29.63 -6.69 4.92
CA THR A 328 -30.93 -7.32 5.19
C THR A 328 -30.86 -8.64 5.95
N GLN A 329 -29.70 -9.30 6.08
CA GLN A 329 -29.56 -10.54 6.86
C GLN A 329 -28.17 -10.69 7.51
N LEU A 330 -28.16 -10.86 8.84
CA LEU A 330 -26.97 -11.29 9.59
C LEU A 330 -26.65 -12.75 9.23
N GLY A 331 -25.81 -12.94 8.22
CA GLY A 331 -25.23 -14.24 7.88
C GLY A 331 -23.77 -14.31 8.34
N VAL A 332 -23.30 -15.50 8.72
CA VAL A 332 -21.87 -15.76 8.93
C VAL A 332 -21.36 -16.57 7.73
N SER A 333 -20.15 -16.27 7.26
CA SER A 333 -19.45 -17.05 6.23
C SER A 333 -18.07 -17.44 6.74
N TRP A 334 -17.51 -18.50 6.15
CA TRP A 334 -16.11 -18.84 6.36
C TRP A 334 -15.20 -17.99 5.46
N ARG A 335 -13.98 -17.79 5.93
CA ARG A 335 -12.89 -17.15 5.19
C ARG A 335 -11.57 -17.83 5.55
N VAL A 336 -10.68 -17.96 4.58
CA VAL A 336 -9.28 -18.34 4.82
C VAL A 336 -8.43 -17.08 4.74
N SER A 337 -7.99 -16.63 5.91
CA SER A 337 -7.13 -15.45 6.06
C SER A 337 -5.65 -15.82 5.99
N VAL A 338 -4.83 -14.91 5.48
CA VAL A 338 -3.37 -14.97 5.62
C VAL A 338 -2.97 -14.06 6.76
N ARG A 339 -2.27 -14.62 7.76
CA ARG A 339 -1.83 -13.91 8.97
C ARG A 339 -0.32 -13.98 9.07
N ALA A 340 0.30 -12.88 9.49
CA ALA A 340 1.72 -12.85 9.79
C ALA A 340 2.03 -13.61 11.08
N ASP A 341 2.98 -14.54 11.03
CA ASP A 341 3.46 -15.29 12.19
C ASP A 341 4.63 -14.60 12.90
N ARG A 342 5.19 -13.56 12.28
CA ARG A 342 6.29 -12.76 12.80
C ARG A 342 6.32 -11.41 12.11
N ALA A 343 7.20 -10.51 12.55
CA ALA A 343 7.46 -9.28 11.82
C ALA A 343 8.01 -9.57 10.41
N ILE A 344 7.49 -8.87 9.40
CA ILE A 344 7.96 -8.94 8.01
C ILE A 344 8.35 -7.53 7.57
N MET A 345 9.58 -7.39 7.09
CA MET A 345 10.11 -6.10 6.63
C MET A 345 9.52 -5.74 5.26
N PRO A 346 9.46 -4.44 4.89
CA PRO A 346 9.13 -4.04 3.54
C PRO A 346 10.00 -4.78 2.51
N PHE A 347 9.37 -5.20 1.42
CA PHE A 347 9.95 -5.97 0.31
C PHE A 347 10.47 -7.37 0.65
N GLN A 348 10.33 -7.81 1.90
CA GLN A 348 10.62 -9.19 2.27
C GLN A 348 9.53 -10.12 1.73
N GLU A 349 9.94 -11.18 1.04
CA GLU A 349 9.03 -12.18 0.46
C GLU A 349 8.17 -12.86 1.53
N ILE A 350 6.89 -13.01 1.21
CA ILE A 350 5.92 -13.76 2.01
C ILE A 350 5.96 -15.23 1.62
N ILE A 351 6.16 -16.07 2.63
CA ILE A 351 6.38 -17.51 2.50
C ILE A 351 5.45 -18.23 3.46
N ARG A 352 4.55 -19.04 2.90
CA ARG A 352 3.66 -19.91 3.68
C ARG A 352 4.23 -21.31 3.81
N ALA A 353 3.87 -22.02 4.87
CA ALA A 353 4.15 -23.45 4.97
C ALA A 353 3.22 -24.24 4.01
N ALA A 354 3.75 -25.31 3.42
CA ALA A 354 2.92 -26.30 2.75
C ALA A 354 1.97 -26.95 3.78
N PRO A 355 0.65 -26.99 3.54
CA PRO A 355 -0.29 -27.62 4.45
C PRO A 355 -0.13 -29.14 4.48
N GLN A 356 0.37 -29.73 3.39
CA GLN A 356 0.62 -31.16 3.20
C GLN A 356 1.88 -31.37 2.35
N LYS A 357 2.42 -32.60 2.28
CA LYS A 357 3.65 -32.88 1.51
C LYS A 357 3.44 -32.70 0.01
N GLU A 358 2.24 -32.98 -0.46
CA GLU A 358 1.80 -32.97 -1.85
C GLU A 358 1.85 -31.56 -2.46
N HIS A 359 1.53 -30.52 -1.67
CA HIS A 359 1.59 -29.12 -2.10
C HIS A 359 3.04 -28.64 -2.29
N ALA A 360 3.99 -29.20 -1.54
CA ALA A 360 5.41 -28.85 -1.72
C ALA A 360 6.00 -29.43 -3.01
N CYS A 361 5.40 -30.49 -3.57
CA CYS A 361 5.81 -31.11 -4.83
C CYS A 361 5.13 -30.48 -6.06
N ALA A 362 3.87 -30.04 -5.93
CA ALA A 362 3.13 -29.42 -7.04
C ALA A 362 3.74 -28.08 -7.50
N ASP A 363 4.27 -27.27 -6.58
CA ASP A 363 4.91 -25.99 -6.93
C ASP A 363 6.27 -26.15 -7.63
N HIS A 364 6.89 -27.34 -7.58
CA HIS A 364 8.05 -27.68 -8.40
C HIS A 364 7.67 -28.10 -9.84
N GLN A 365 6.38 -28.30 -10.14
CA GLN A 365 5.90 -28.77 -11.44
C GLN A 365 4.96 -27.78 -12.15
N LEU A 366 4.45 -26.75 -11.47
CA LEU A 366 3.56 -25.72 -12.05
C LEU A 366 4.28 -24.44 -12.51
N ASN A 367 5.60 -24.39 -12.44
CA ASN A 367 6.42 -23.40 -13.13
C ASN A 367 7.14 -24.08 -14.31
N PRO A 368 6.66 -23.93 -15.56
CA PRO A 368 7.53 -24.14 -16.72
C PRO A 368 8.71 -23.15 -16.73
#